data_AF-X1JSL0-F1
#
_entry.id   AF-X1JSL0-F1
#
_cell.length_a   1.000
_cell.length_b   1.000
_cell.length_c   1.000
_cell.angle_alpha   90.00
_cell.angle_beta   90.00
_cell.angle_gamma   90.00
#
_symmetry.space_group_name_H-M   'P 1'
#
loop_
_entity.id
_entity.type
_entity.pdbx_description
1 polymer ?
#
loop_
_entity_poly.entity_id
_entity_poly.type
_entity_poly.pdbx_seq_one_letter_code
_entity_poly.pdbx_strand_id
1 'polypeptide(L)'
;MIIVAGAVILVWAYFNYAFIPVAKSTAGIQRAHRAISDGQFQQAHNLLNTAAKDDSLSPAALSLNGRLYLHHFELTQSRNRDLLAGAEDGLLEAISRNSADFKNFEKLTVVYDNFAKLTAQGKDDWLEKAYNSAKEAIKRYPGSGRLRIELAKI
;
A
#
# COMPACT_ATOMS: atom_id res chain seq x y z
N MET A 1 11.19 -41.52 17.25
CA MET A 1 11.93 -40.35 17.78
C MET A 1 12.21 -39.30 16.71
N ILE A 2 12.86 -39.64 15.58
CA ILE A 2 13.21 -38.66 14.51
C ILE A 2 11.97 -37.98 13.89
N ILE A 3 10.91 -38.73 13.59
CA ILE A 3 9.67 -38.18 12.99
C ILE A 3 8.97 -37.19 13.93
N VAL A 4 8.94 -37.50 15.23
CA VAL A 4 8.32 -36.64 16.27
C VAL A 4 9.13 -35.34 16.44
N ALA A 5 10.46 -35.44 16.45
CA ALA A 5 11.33 -34.26 16.52
C ALA A 5 11.18 -33.36 15.28
N GLY A 6 11.10 -33.95 14.09
CA GLY A 6 10.87 -33.20 12.84
C GLY A 6 9.53 -32.46 12.82
N ALA A 7 8.46 -33.11 13.30
CA ALA A 7 7.14 -32.47 13.41
C ALA A 7 7.15 -31.28 14.38
N VAL A 8 7.81 -31.41 15.54
CA VAL A 8 7.93 -30.31 16.52
C VAL A 8 8.69 -29.12 15.94
N ILE A 9 9.77 -29.35 15.19
CA ILE A 9 10.55 -28.29 14.55
C ILE A 9 9.70 -27.53 13.52
N LEU A 10 8.96 -28.25 12.68
CA LEU A 10 8.08 -27.64 11.68
C LEU A 10 6.97 -26.83 12.31
N VAL A 11 6.33 -27.35 13.37
CA VAL A 11 5.29 -26.64 14.12
C VAL A 11 5.87 -25.37 14.75
N TRP A 12 7.01 -25.47 15.43
CA TRP A 12 7.67 -24.32 16.04
C TRP A 12 8.07 -23.27 15.01
N ALA A 13 8.63 -23.68 13.87
CA ALA A 13 8.96 -22.79 12.77
C ALA A 13 7.71 -22.11 12.20
N TYR A 14 6.63 -22.85 11.97
CA TYR A 14 5.36 -22.28 11.51
C TYR A 14 4.83 -21.20 12.46
N PHE A 15 4.82 -21.46 13.77
CA PHE A 15 4.33 -20.47 14.74
C PHE A 15 5.20 -19.20 14.77
N ASN A 16 6.53 -19.35 14.76
CA ASN A 16 7.43 -18.20 14.86
C ASN A 16 7.57 -17.39 13.57
N TYR A 17 7.46 -18.03 12.40
CA TYR A 17 7.68 -17.38 11.11
C TYR A 17 6.41 -17.02 10.35
N ALA A 18 5.28 -17.68 10.62
CA ALA A 18 4.01 -17.36 9.97
C ALA A 18 2.99 -16.81 10.96
N PHE A 19 2.66 -17.56 12.02
CA PHE A 19 1.50 -17.22 12.85
C PHE A 19 1.70 -15.97 13.71
N ILE A 20 2.80 -15.90 14.49
CA ILE A 20 3.07 -14.78 15.40
C ILE A 20 3.28 -13.45 14.63
N PRO A 21 4.09 -13.40 13.55
CA PRO A 21 4.23 -12.23 12.68
C PRO A 21 2.89 -11.67 12.18
N VAL A 22 2.07 -12.53 11.57
CA VAL A 22 0.77 -12.17 11.01
C VAL A 22 -0.19 -11.66 12.09
N ALA A 23 -0.22 -12.32 13.26
CA ALA A 23 -1.07 -11.90 14.37
C ALA A 23 -0.71 -10.51 14.90
N LYS A 24 0.60 -10.22 15.07
CA LYS A 24 1.09 -8.90 15.49
C LYS A 24 0.75 -7.82 14.47
N SER A 25 1.04 -8.07 13.19
CA SER A 25 0.74 -7.14 12.10
C SER A 25 -0.75 -6.84 12.01
N THR A 26 -1.61 -7.86 12.08
CA THR A 26 -3.07 -7.72 12.05
C THR A 26 -3.57 -6.86 13.22
N ALA A 27 -3.08 -7.10 14.44
CA ALA A 27 -3.43 -6.29 15.60
C ALA A 27 -2.96 -4.82 15.44
N GLY A 28 -1.77 -4.61 14.86
CA GLY A 28 -1.25 -3.28 14.53
C GLY A 28 -2.13 -2.54 13.53
N ILE A 29 -2.55 -3.20 12.44
CA ILE A 29 -3.47 -2.66 11.44
C ILE A 29 -4.82 -2.29 12.08
N GLN A 30 -5.37 -3.13 12.96
CA GLN A 30 -6.62 -2.82 13.65
C GLN A 30 -6.51 -1.57 14.52
N ARG A 31 -5.39 -1.39 15.24
CA ARG A 31 -5.14 -0.17 16.01
C ARG A 31 -4.97 1.03 15.09
N ALA A 32 -4.28 0.87 13.96
CA ALA A 32 -4.13 1.93 12.98
C ALA A 32 -5.49 2.40 12.45
N HIS A 33 -6.43 1.49 12.16
CA HIS A 33 -7.78 1.87 11.74
C HIS A 33 -8.51 2.75 12.77
N ARG A 34 -8.33 2.47 14.07
CA ARG A 34 -8.88 3.34 15.12
C ARG A 34 -8.25 4.73 15.08
N ALA A 35 -6.91 4.79 15.04
CA ALA A 35 -6.19 6.07 14.92
C ALA A 35 -6.59 6.85 13.65
N ILE A 36 -6.84 6.18 12.53
CA ILE A 36 -7.36 6.81 11.30
C ILE A 36 -8.75 7.40 11.54
N SER A 37 -9.65 6.63 12.16
CA SER A 37 -11.00 7.10 12.50
C SER A 37 -10.98 8.31 13.44
N ASP A 38 -9.99 8.38 14.32
CA ASP A 38 -9.78 9.47 15.27
C ASP A 38 -9.01 10.66 14.66
N GLY A 39 -8.66 10.59 13.37
CA GLY A 39 -7.91 11.63 12.65
C GLY A 39 -6.42 11.73 13.00
N GLN A 40 -5.88 10.75 13.71
CA GLN A 40 -4.50 10.75 14.22
C GLN A 40 -3.51 10.21 13.18
N PHE A 41 -3.25 11.00 12.13
CA PHE A 41 -2.40 10.64 11.00
C PHE A 41 -1.04 10.05 11.40
N GLN A 42 -0.26 10.75 12.23
CA GLN A 42 1.09 10.30 12.61
C GLN A 42 1.06 8.98 13.39
N GLN A 43 0.06 8.80 14.25
CA GLN A 43 -0.07 7.57 15.03
C GLN A 43 -0.46 6.40 14.13
N ALA A 44 -1.40 6.61 13.21
CA ALA A 44 -1.78 5.60 12.22
C ALA A 44 -0.59 5.19 11.34
N HIS A 45 0.19 6.17 10.85
CA HIS A 45 1.42 5.90 10.11
C HIS A 45 2.40 5.03 10.90
N ASN A 46 2.70 5.41 12.15
CA ASN A 46 3.63 4.66 12.99
C ASN A 46 3.16 3.23 13.23
N LEU A 47 1.86 3.03 13.50
CA LEU A 47 1.26 1.72 13.70
C LEU A 47 1.34 0.85 12.43
N LEU A 48 1.06 1.43 11.26
CA LEU A 48 1.16 0.71 9.98
C LEU A 48 2.61 0.38 9.61
N ASN A 49 3.56 1.28 9.88
CA ASN A 49 4.98 1.02 9.65
C ASN A 49 5.49 -0.11 10.55
N THR A 50 5.09 -0.13 11.83
CA THR A 50 5.41 -1.25 12.73
C THR A 50 4.74 -2.55 12.25
N ALA A 51 3.47 -2.52 11.86
CA ALA A 51 2.78 -3.69 11.35
C ALA A 51 3.43 -4.26 10.06
N ALA A 52 3.95 -3.39 9.18
CA ALA A 52 4.66 -3.78 7.98
C ALA A 52 6.02 -4.46 8.26
N LYS A 53 6.64 -4.15 9.42
CA LYS A 53 7.87 -4.78 9.90
C LYS A 53 7.58 -6.11 10.61
N ASP A 54 6.48 -6.17 11.36
CA ASP A 54 6.04 -7.38 12.06
C ASP A 54 5.64 -8.50 11.09
N ASP A 55 5.11 -8.17 9.91
CA ASP A 55 4.83 -9.11 8.82
C ASP A 55 5.41 -8.57 7.50
N SER A 56 6.68 -8.91 7.25
CA SER A 56 7.43 -8.45 6.08
C SER A 56 6.98 -9.10 4.77
N LEU A 57 6.23 -10.20 4.82
CA LEU A 57 5.73 -10.89 3.63
C LEU A 57 4.40 -10.31 3.16
N SER A 58 3.63 -9.70 4.08
CA SER A 58 2.35 -9.09 3.75
C SER A 58 2.52 -7.68 3.14
N PRO A 59 1.78 -7.36 2.06
CA PRO A 59 1.69 -6.02 1.50
C PRO A 59 0.69 -5.13 2.26
N ALA A 60 -0.13 -5.70 3.16
CA ALA A 60 -1.37 -5.07 3.61
C ALA A 60 -1.13 -3.76 4.38
N ALA A 61 -0.21 -3.78 5.35
CA ALA A 61 0.09 -2.60 6.17
C ALA A 61 0.70 -1.47 5.33
N LEU A 62 1.58 -1.80 4.36
CA LEU A 62 2.15 -0.83 3.43
C LEU A 62 1.11 -0.21 2.50
N SER A 63 0.24 -1.04 1.90
CA SER A 63 -0.87 -0.58 1.06
C SER A 63 -1.77 0.38 1.81
N LEU A 64 -2.12 0.03 3.06
CA LEU A 64 -2.92 0.90 3.93
C LEU A 64 -2.19 2.20 4.27
N ASN A 65 -0.88 2.15 4.52
CA ASN A 65 -0.08 3.34 4.81
C ASN A 65 -0.04 4.27 3.60
N GLY A 66 0.28 3.76 2.41
CA GLY A 66 0.29 4.58 1.20
C GLY A 66 -1.09 5.22 0.91
N ARG A 67 -2.18 4.50 1.18
CA ARG A 67 -3.55 5.03 1.08
C ARG A 67 -3.87 6.06 2.16
N LEU A 68 -3.33 5.93 3.37
CA LEU A 68 -3.45 6.92 4.44
C LEU A 68 -2.81 8.24 4.02
N TYR A 69 -1.60 8.21 3.47
CA TYR A 69 -0.91 9.39 2.94
C TYR A 69 -1.71 10.08 1.83
N LEU A 70 -2.15 9.31 0.82
CA LEU A 70 -2.94 9.84 -0.28
C LEU A 70 -4.27 10.46 0.23
N HIS A 71 -4.96 9.77 1.13
CA HIS A 71 -6.19 10.29 1.71
C HIS A 71 -5.96 11.58 2.50
N HIS A 72 -4.87 11.66 3.27
CA HIS A 72 -4.53 12.86 4.02
C HIS A 72 -4.17 14.04 3.10
N PHE A 73 -3.49 13.77 1.98
CA PHE A 73 -3.24 14.75 0.93
C PHE A 73 -4.56 15.32 0.37
N GLU A 74 -5.49 14.45 -0.01
CA GLU A 74 -6.80 14.83 -0.55
C GLU A 74 -7.65 15.61 0.47
N LEU A 75 -7.71 15.13 1.71
CA LEU A 75 -8.52 15.73 2.78
C LEU A 75 -8.04 17.14 3.15
N THR A 76 -6.72 17.32 3.25
CA THR A 76 -6.12 18.62 3.60
C THR A 76 -6.12 19.59 2.42
N GLN A 77 -6.44 19.12 1.21
CA GLN A 77 -6.25 19.85 -0.06
C GLN A 77 -4.85 20.47 -0.16
N SER A 78 -3.87 19.83 0.47
CA SER A 78 -2.53 20.38 0.56
C SER A 78 -1.87 20.28 -0.80
N ARG A 79 -0.99 21.24 -1.11
CA ARG A 79 -0.01 21.07 -2.20
C ARG A 79 1.25 20.37 -1.68
N ASN A 80 1.10 19.56 -0.62
CA ASN A 80 2.23 18.93 0.05
C ASN A 80 2.71 17.72 -0.74
N ARG A 81 3.80 17.93 -1.47
CA ARG A 81 4.46 16.93 -2.30
C ARG A 81 4.98 15.74 -1.47
N ASP A 82 5.35 15.96 -0.21
CA ASP A 82 5.90 14.91 0.66
C ASP A 82 4.83 13.88 1.03
N LEU A 83 3.55 14.30 1.11
CA LEU A 83 2.46 13.35 1.33
C LEU A 83 2.27 12.42 0.12
N LEU A 84 2.41 12.95 -1.10
CA LEU A 84 2.36 12.13 -2.30
C LEU A 84 3.56 11.19 -2.40
N ALA A 85 4.76 11.65 -2.01
CA ALA A 85 5.95 10.79 -1.97
C ALA A 85 5.78 9.65 -0.96
N GLY A 86 5.29 9.93 0.24
CA GLY A 86 4.98 8.88 1.23
C GLY A 86 3.91 7.89 0.74
N ALA A 87 2.94 8.37 -0.04
CA ALA A 87 1.96 7.49 -0.70
C ALA A 87 2.61 6.60 -1.76
N GLU A 88 3.45 7.17 -2.64
CA GLU A 88 4.20 6.44 -3.67
C GLU A 88 5.06 5.33 -3.05
N ASP A 89 5.90 5.67 -2.06
CA ASP A 89 6.82 4.73 -1.42
C ASP A 89 6.08 3.53 -0.83
N GLY A 90 5.03 3.78 -0.04
CA GLY A 90 4.24 2.71 0.57
C GLY A 90 3.54 1.81 -0.45
N LEU A 91 3.04 2.38 -1.55
CA LEU A 91 2.36 1.61 -2.60
C LEU A 91 3.34 0.82 -3.47
N LEU A 92 4.49 1.38 -3.82
CA LEU A 92 5.54 0.68 -4.55
C LEU A 92 6.10 -0.48 -3.73
N GLU A 93 6.34 -0.29 -2.43
CA GLU A 93 6.78 -1.37 -1.56
C GLU A 93 5.66 -2.43 -1.38
N ALA A 94 4.39 -2.04 -1.31
CA ALA A 94 3.28 -3.01 -1.30
C ALA A 94 3.22 -3.83 -2.59
N ILE A 95 3.48 -3.23 -3.76
CA ILE A 95 3.53 -3.91 -5.06
C ILE A 95 4.73 -4.86 -5.14
N SER A 96 5.88 -4.50 -4.57
CA SER A 96 7.05 -5.37 -4.58
C SER A 96 6.79 -6.66 -3.77
N ARG A 97 6.00 -6.58 -2.69
CA ARG A 97 5.57 -7.74 -1.89
C ARG A 97 4.43 -8.52 -2.54
N ASN A 98 3.48 -7.85 -3.18
CA ASN A 98 2.39 -8.49 -3.91
C ASN A 98 2.03 -7.71 -5.17
N SER A 99 2.60 -8.16 -6.28
CA SER A 99 2.35 -7.56 -7.57
C SER A 99 0.99 -7.96 -8.15
N ALA A 100 0.21 -8.86 -7.56
CA ALA A 100 -1.10 -9.25 -8.09
C ALA A 100 -2.24 -8.30 -7.68
N ASP A 101 -2.05 -7.52 -6.60
CA ASP A 101 -3.09 -6.59 -6.13
C ASP A 101 -3.18 -5.34 -7.01
N PHE A 102 -4.18 -5.33 -7.89
CA PHE A 102 -4.42 -4.21 -8.81
C PHE A 102 -4.71 -2.88 -8.09
N LYS A 103 -5.21 -2.91 -6.84
CA LYS A 103 -5.60 -1.69 -6.12
C LYS A 103 -4.43 -0.78 -5.83
N ASN A 104 -3.22 -1.34 -5.64
CA ASN A 104 -2.03 -0.53 -5.40
C ASN A 104 -1.62 0.22 -6.66
N PHE A 105 -1.68 -0.44 -7.83
CA PHE A 105 -1.46 0.22 -9.13
C PHE A 105 -2.50 1.30 -9.40
N GLU A 106 -3.78 1.02 -9.11
CA GLU A 106 -4.84 2.00 -9.21
C GLU A 106 -4.58 3.23 -8.33
N LYS A 107 -4.08 3.05 -7.11
CA LYS A 107 -3.74 4.18 -6.23
C LYS A 107 -2.49 4.92 -6.67
N LEU A 108 -1.50 4.25 -7.24
CA LEU A 108 -0.34 4.91 -7.86
C LEU A 108 -0.75 5.80 -9.03
N THR A 109 -1.73 5.39 -9.84
CA THR A 109 -2.30 6.26 -10.88
C THR A 109 -2.76 7.60 -10.30
N VAL A 110 -3.49 7.57 -9.19
CA VAL A 110 -3.98 8.79 -8.52
C VAL A 110 -2.83 9.61 -7.93
N VAL A 111 -1.83 8.97 -7.33
CA VAL A 111 -0.63 9.65 -6.81
C VAL A 111 0.10 10.40 -7.93
N TYR A 112 0.35 9.73 -9.06
CA TYR A 112 1.07 10.32 -10.18
C TYR A 112 0.29 11.42 -10.91
N ASP A 113 -1.01 11.26 -11.08
CA ASP A 113 -1.87 12.33 -11.60
C ASP A 113 -1.86 13.57 -10.68
N ASN A 114 -1.86 13.37 -9.35
CA ASN A 114 -1.70 14.48 -8.41
C ASN A 114 -0.31 15.13 -8.49
N PHE A 115 0.78 14.37 -8.64
CA PHE A 115 2.10 14.94 -8.90
C PHE A 115 2.09 15.82 -10.17
N ALA A 116 1.50 15.33 -11.26
CA ALA A 116 1.36 16.08 -12.52
C ALA A 116 0.58 17.39 -12.36
N LYS A 117 -0.41 17.43 -11.45
CA LYS A 117 -1.20 18.64 -11.14
C LYS A 117 -0.45 19.65 -10.27
N LEU A 118 0.53 19.22 -9.48
CA LEU A 118 1.30 20.09 -8.60
C LEU A 118 2.46 20.81 -9.30
N THR A 119 3.02 20.25 -10.38
CA THR A 119 4.18 20.83 -11.08
C THR A 119 3.95 20.95 -12.58
N ALA A 120 4.37 22.08 -13.17
CA ALA A 120 4.44 22.23 -14.62
C ALA A 120 5.68 21.52 -15.21
N GLN A 121 6.78 21.47 -14.44
CA GLN A 121 8.02 20.81 -14.86
C GLN A 121 7.90 19.30 -14.64
N GLY A 122 8.23 18.52 -15.67
CA GLY A 122 8.15 17.05 -15.66
C GLY A 122 6.71 16.52 -15.63
N LYS A 123 5.72 17.35 -15.98
CA LYS A 123 4.30 16.96 -15.98
C LYS A 123 4.06 15.73 -16.86
N ASP A 124 4.65 15.69 -18.04
CA ASP A 124 4.47 14.58 -18.99
C ASP A 124 5.01 13.26 -18.44
N ASP A 125 6.16 13.28 -17.75
CA ASP A 125 6.72 12.10 -17.09
C ASP A 125 5.79 11.55 -15.99
N TRP A 126 5.17 12.45 -15.21
CA TRP A 126 4.20 12.05 -14.19
C TRP A 126 2.91 11.48 -14.80
N LEU A 127 2.41 12.07 -15.89
CA LEU A 127 1.27 11.53 -16.62
C LEU A 127 1.58 10.17 -17.25
N GLU A 128 2.79 9.98 -17.78
CA GLU A 128 3.23 8.68 -18.30
C GLU A 128 3.26 7.62 -17.18
N LYS A 129 3.79 7.96 -15.99
CA LYS A 129 3.74 7.06 -14.83
C LYS A 129 2.29 6.74 -14.41
N ALA A 130 1.39 7.72 -14.42
CA ALA A 130 -0.01 7.53 -14.10
C ALA A 130 -0.68 6.57 -15.09
N TYR A 131 -0.47 6.80 -16.39
CA TYR A 131 -0.96 5.99 -17.50
C TYR A 131 -0.46 4.55 -17.42
N ASN A 132 0.85 4.35 -17.20
CA ASN A 132 1.45 3.03 -17.09
C ASN A 132 0.91 2.27 -15.86
N SER A 133 0.76 2.95 -14.72
CA SER A 133 0.16 2.35 -13.52
C SER A 133 -1.30 1.94 -13.76
N ALA A 134 -2.06 2.76 -14.47
CA ALA A 134 -3.46 2.47 -14.79
C ALA A 134 -3.58 1.26 -15.74
N LYS A 135 -2.68 1.14 -16.72
CA LYS A 135 -2.57 -0.06 -17.57
C LYS A 135 -2.25 -1.31 -16.77
N GLU A 136 -1.32 -1.23 -15.82
CA GLU A 136 -0.99 -2.37 -14.95
C GLU A 136 -2.18 -2.77 -14.05
N ALA A 137 -2.97 -1.80 -13.56
CA ALA A 137 -4.21 -2.08 -12.84
C ALA A 137 -5.23 -2.82 -13.72
N ILE A 138 -5.46 -2.34 -14.95
CA ILE A 138 -6.38 -2.97 -15.91
C ILE A 138 -5.92 -4.37 -16.30
N LYS A 139 -4.61 -4.57 -16.52
CA LYS A 139 -4.05 -5.90 -16.85
C LYS A 139 -4.40 -6.95 -15.80
N ARG A 140 -4.39 -6.57 -14.51
CA ARG A 140 -4.71 -7.45 -13.39
C ARG A 140 -6.21 -7.58 -13.12
N TYR A 141 -6.99 -6.57 -13.49
CA TYR A 141 -8.44 -6.56 -13.29
C TYR A 141 -9.20 -6.07 -14.53
N PRO A 142 -9.17 -6.84 -15.64
CA PRO A 142 -9.56 -6.37 -16.98
C PRO A 142 -11.06 -6.13 -17.15
N GLY A 143 -11.88 -6.70 -16.29
CA GLY A 143 -13.35 -6.55 -16.28
C GLY A 143 -13.85 -5.24 -15.67
N SER A 144 -12.98 -4.42 -15.09
CA SER A 144 -13.40 -3.15 -14.48
C SER A 144 -13.58 -2.05 -15.52
N GLY A 145 -14.83 -1.75 -15.87
CA GLY A 145 -15.17 -0.57 -16.67
C GLY A 145 -14.69 0.74 -16.03
N ARG A 146 -14.74 0.82 -14.68
CA ARG A 146 -14.24 1.98 -13.93
C ARG A 146 -12.76 2.24 -14.17
N LEU A 147 -11.90 1.21 -14.13
CA LEU A 147 -10.46 1.39 -14.37
C LEU A 147 -10.17 1.88 -15.79
N ARG A 148 -10.95 1.42 -16.77
CA ARG A 148 -10.83 1.87 -18.17
C ARG A 148 -11.25 3.33 -18.34
N ILE A 149 -12.31 3.75 -17.66
CA ILE A 149 -12.74 5.15 -17.64
C ILE A 149 -11.67 6.03 -16.98
N GLU A 150 -11.10 5.60 -15.84
CA GLU A 150 -10.02 6.36 -15.20
C GLU A 150 -8.78 6.46 -16.09
N LEU A 151 -8.37 5.37 -16.77
CA LEU A 151 -7.27 5.42 -17.75
C LEU A 151 -7.54 6.43 -18.86
N ALA A 152 -8.78 6.54 -19.35
CA ALA A 152 -9.14 7.45 -20.44
C ALA A 152 -9.15 8.94 -20.04
N LYS A 153 -9.10 9.25 -18.74
CA LYS A 153 -9.01 10.64 -18.23
C LYS A 153 -7.56 11.14 -18.12
N ILE A 154 -6.59 10.25 -18.16
CA ILE A 154 -5.15 10.54 -18.13
C ILE A 154 -4.72 10.90 -19.55
#